data_AF-A0A285P1M4-F1
#
_entry.id   AF-A0A285P1M4-F1
#
_cell.length_a   1.000
_cell.length_b   1.000
_cell.length_c   1.000
_cell.angle_alpha   90.00
_cell.angle_beta   90.00
_cell.angle_gamma   90.00
#
_symmetry.space_group_name_H-M   'P 1'
#
loop_
_entity.id
_entity.type
_entity.pdbx_description
1 polymer ?
#
loop_
_entity_poly.entity_id
_entity_poly.type
_entity_poly.pdbx_seq_one_letter_code
_entity_poly.pdbx_strand_id
1 'polypeptide(L)'
;MPYFGYPCPDCRTTNDLHEPGCRFSGTDWETVEKAYTDVLAVLSAEPRPESALREAVDGRWSGLHAAALSQLRREHRVREDDDVLELLTPEERKERVSTPTHDPIKTIYEEGSVPGCHDNSVFALIAWYEMVGLSWDETRENVVEWLHQTGTWARGGFEEATPEELVDSKRHVYEQGYGWKEKATAAKSVIDRN
;
A
#
# COMPACT_ATOMS: atom_id res chain seq x y z
N MET A 1 -13.39 11.10 4.61
CA MET A 1 -12.88 11.24 3.23
C MET A 1 -11.45 10.76 3.25
N PRO A 2 -11.07 9.69 2.53
CA PRO A 2 -9.65 9.41 2.34
C PRO A 2 -9.14 10.52 1.41
N TYR A 3 -8.49 11.52 1.98
CA TYR A 3 -7.83 12.54 1.21
C TYR A 3 -6.69 11.86 0.45
N PHE A 4 -6.76 11.87 -0.88
CA PHE A 4 -5.59 11.70 -1.74
C PHE A 4 -4.67 12.90 -1.49
N GLY A 5 -3.96 12.90 -0.36
CA GLY A 5 -2.93 13.89 -0.13
C GLY A 5 -1.73 13.45 -0.95
N TYR A 6 -1.66 13.84 -2.23
CA TYR A 6 -0.52 13.57 -3.11
C TYR A 6 0.78 13.92 -2.36
N PRO A 7 1.48 12.92 -1.82
CA PRO A 7 2.50 13.19 -0.82
C PRO A 7 3.80 13.48 -1.54
N CYS A 8 4.67 14.27 -0.93
CA CYS A 8 6.02 14.45 -1.44
C CYS A 8 6.64 13.06 -1.74
N PRO A 9 7.09 12.79 -2.98
CA PRO A 9 7.58 11.47 -3.36
C PRO A 9 8.93 11.11 -2.71
N ASP A 10 9.47 12.00 -1.87
CA ASP A 10 10.67 11.76 -1.07
C ASP A 10 10.35 11.61 0.42
N CYS A 11 9.85 12.66 1.07
CA CYS A 11 9.59 12.68 2.53
C CYS A 11 8.14 12.45 2.93
N ARG A 12 7.25 12.15 1.98
CA ARG A 12 5.83 11.80 2.20
C ARG A 12 4.95 12.89 2.83
N THR A 13 5.47 14.08 3.14
CA THR A 13 4.64 15.19 3.64
C THR A 13 3.54 15.55 2.64
N THR A 14 2.38 15.96 3.15
CA THR A 14 1.22 16.40 2.36
C THR A 14 0.95 17.90 2.54
N ASN A 15 1.97 18.66 2.91
CA ASN A 15 1.94 20.10 3.09
C ASN A 15 3.32 20.69 2.72
N ASP A 16 3.47 22.01 2.84
CA ASP A 16 4.70 22.72 2.44
C ASP A 16 5.90 22.47 3.39
N LEU A 17 5.68 21.83 4.54
CA LEU A 17 6.72 21.51 5.52
C LEU A 17 7.29 20.12 5.22
N HIS A 18 8.45 20.12 4.56
CA HIS A 18 9.21 18.90 4.24
C HIS A 18 10.15 18.51 5.38
N GLU A 19 10.45 17.22 5.48
CA GLU A 19 11.47 16.73 6.41
C GLU A 19 12.89 17.20 6.02
N PRO A 20 13.81 17.37 7.00
CA PRO A 20 15.21 17.68 6.72
C PRO A 20 15.85 16.67 5.76
N GLY A 21 16.50 17.17 4.72
CA GLY A 21 17.16 16.34 3.71
C GLY A 21 16.27 15.89 2.55
N CYS A 22 14.99 16.28 2.54
CA CYS A 22 14.11 16.05 1.40
C CYS A 22 14.66 16.71 0.12
N ARG A 23 14.74 15.93 -0.96
CA ARG A 23 15.17 16.36 -2.31
C ARG A 23 14.27 17.45 -2.90
N PHE A 24 13.03 17.55 -2.44
CA PHE A 24 12.04 18.52 -2.91
C PHE A 24 11.74 19.60 -1.87
N SER A 25 12.57 19.73 -0.83
CA SER A 25 12.45 20.80 0.17
C SER A 25 12.39 22.18 -0.51
N GLY A 26 11.41 23.00 -0.10
CA GLY A 26 11.15 24.32 -0.70
C GLY A 26 10.27 24.28 -1.96
N THR A 27 9.75 23.10 -2.33
CA THR A 27 8.69 22.97 -3.33
C THR A 27 7.34 23.04 -2.64
N ASP A 28 6.48 23.96 -3.09
CA ASP A 28 5.11 24.10 -2.61
C ASP A 28 4.30 22.83 -2.91
N TRP A 29 3.39 22.47 -2.01
CA TRP A 29 2.59 21.25 -2.13
C TRP A 29 1.75 21.24 -3.41
N GLU A 30 1.25 22.39 -3.87
CA GLU A 30 0.54 22.52 -5.15
C GLU A 30 1.40 22.05 -6.34
N THR A 31 2.71 22.28 -6.31
CA THR A 31 3.64 21.83 -7.36
C THR A 31 3.86 20.32 -7.28
N VAL A 32 3.86 19.75 -6.07
CA VAL A 32 3.90 18.30 -5.86
C VAL A 32 2.63 17.66 -6.39
N GLU A 33 1.46 18.15 -5.99
CA GLU A 33 0.16 17.69 -6.47
C GLU A 33 0.04 17.80 -8.00
N LYS A 34 0.49 18.91 -8.58
CA LYS A 34 0.51 19.08 -10.03
C LYS A 34 1.36 18.00 -10.72
N ALA A 35 2.53 17.65 -10.19
CA ALA A 35 3.36 16.61 -10.79
C ALA A 35 2.69 15.22 -10.82
N TYR A 36 1.93 14.86 -9.78
CA TYR A 36 1.11 13.64 -9.81
C TYR A 36 -0.03 13.77 -10.81
N THR A 37 -0.74 14.90 -10.79
CA THR A 37 -1.89 15.16 -11.64
C THR A 37 -1.52 15.17 -13.12
N ASP A 38 -0.38 15.75 -13.49
CA ASP A 38 0.10 15.79 -14.88
C ASP A 38 0.38 14.36 -15.39
N VAL A 39 0.95 13.48 -14.56
CA VAL A 39 1.16 12.06 -14.92
C VAL A 39 -0.17 11.31 -15.03
N LEU A 40 -1.03 11.44 -14.02
CA LEU A 40 -2.32 10.74 -13.96
C LEU A 40 -3.26 11.19 -15.10
N ALA A 41 -3.33 12.49 -15.38
CA ALA A 41 -4.17 13.03 -16.45
C ALA A 41 -3.81 12.43 -17.81
N VAL A 42 -2.51 12.36 -18.11
CA VAL A 42 -2.04 11.78 -19.37
C VAL A 42 -2.33 10.28 -19.46
N LEU A 43 -2.05 9.51 -18.40
CA LEU A 43 -2.29 8.06 -18.40
C LEU A 43 -3.77 7.69 -18.29
N SER A 44 -4.63 8.61 -17.80
CA SER A 44 -6.08 8.41 -17.75
C SER A 44 -6.75 8.44 -19.12
N ALA A 45 -6.10 9.09 -20.10
CA ALA A 45 -6.61 9.13 -21.47
C ALA A 45 -6.34 7.82 -22.21
N GLU A 46 -5.11 7.31 -22.13
CA GLU A 46 -4.69 6.06 -22.78
C GLU A 46 -3.32 5.59 -22.26
N PRO A 47 -3.07 4.27 -22.25
CA PRO A 47 -1.74 3.70 -22.01
C PRO A 47 -0.70 4.20 -23.01
N ARG A 48 0.53 4.42 -22.55
CA ARG A 48 1.62 4.91 -23.41
C ARG A 48 3.01 4.61 -22.85
N PRO A 49 4.05 4.54 -23.69
CA PRO A 49 5.42 4.45 -23.21
C PRO A 49 5.85 5.63 -22.35
N GLU A 50 6.82 5.42 -21.46
CA GLU A 50 7.32 6.49 -20.57
C GLU A 50 7.88 7.69 -21.36
N SER A 51 8.51 7.46 -22.51
CA SER A 51 8.96 8.54 -23.39
C SER A 51 7.82 9.42 -23.88
N ALA A 52 6.71 8.80 -24.33
CA ALA A 52 5.52 9.51 -24.77
C ALA A 52 4.79 10.21 -23.61
N LEU A 53 4.81 9.61 -22.40
CA LEU A 53 4.33 10.27 -21.18
C LEU A 53 5.13 11.55 -20.89
N ARG A 54 6.47 11.47 -20.93
CA ARG A 54 7.37 12.61 -20.68
C ARG A 54 7.15 13.78 -21.65
N GLU A 55 6.74 13.49 -22.88
CA GLU A 55 6.45 14.49 -23.90
C GLU A 55 5.02 15.06 -23.79
N ALA A 56 4.09 14.28 -23.23
CA ALA A 56 2.67 14.63 -23.17
C ALA A 56 2.24 15.36 -21.88
N VAL A 57 3.07 15.34 -20.82
CA VAL A 57 2.77 16.12 -19.60
C VAL A 57 2.67 17.61 -19.90
N ASP A 58 1.80 18.29 -19.16
CA ASP A 58 1.65 19.74 -19.25
C ASP A 58 2.91 20.44 -18.71
N GLY A 59 3.69 21.04 -19.61
CA GLY A 59 4.92 21.75 -19.28
C GLY A 59 6.18 20.90 -19.44
N ARG A 60 7.16 21.11 -18.55
CA ARG A 60 8.47 20.43 -18.64
C ARG A 60 8.52 19.26 -17.66
N TRP A 61 8.77 18.06 -18.17
CA TRP A 61 9.10 16.91 -17.35
C TRP A 61 10.29 17.21 -16.43
N SER A 62 10.11 16.97 -15.14
CA SER A 62 11.09 17.31 -14.10
C SER A 62 11.42 16.10 -13.24
N GLY A 63 12.44 16.24 -12.37
CA GLY A 63 12.76 15.21 -11.38
C GLY A 63 11.58 14.90 -10.44
N LEU A 64 10.68 15.86 -10.22
CA LEU A 64 9.48 15.66 -9.41
C LEU A 64 8.46 14.77 -10.12
N HIS A 65 8.26 14.93 -11.43
CA HIS A 65 7.42 14.03 -12.23
C HIS A 65 7.97 12.59 -12.23
N ALA A 66 9.28 12.43 -12.40
CA ALA A 66 9.92 11.11 -12.34
C ALA A 66 9.76 10.46 -10.96
N ALA A 67 9.87 11.23 -9.88
CA ALA A 67 9.68 10.74 -8.53
C ALA A 67 8.20 10.40 -8.26
N ALA A 68 7.26 11.22 -8.73
CA ALA A 68 5.82 10.96 -8.66
C ALA A 68 5.44 9.66 -9.40
N LEU A 69 5.92 9.48 -10.65
CA LEU A 69 5.72 8.24 -11.40
C LEU A 69 6.28 7.01 -10.67
N SER A 70 7.50 7.13 -10.12
CA SER A 70 8.11 6.05 -9.32
C SER A 70 7.25 5.70 -8.11
N GLN A 71 6.68 6.70 -7.44
CA GLN A 71 5.76 6.50 -6.32
C GLN A 71 4.45 5.84 -6.77
N LEU A 72 3.85 6.28 -7.88
CA LEU A 72 2.64 5.65 -8.44
C LEU A 72 2.86 4.19 -8.82
N ARG A 73 4.05 3.83 -9.34
CA ARG A 73 4.43 2.43 -9.61
C ARG A 73 4.58 1.63 -8.31
N ARG A 74 5.23 2.19 -7.29
CA ARG A 74 5.39 1.56 -5.96
C ARG A 74 4.05 1.31 -5.28
N GLU A 75 3.11 2.22 -5.43
CA GLU A 75 1.74 2.09 -4.89
C GLU A 75 0.83 1.24 -5.78
N HIS A 76 1.38 0.59 -6.82
CA HIS A 76 0.65 -0.24 -7.78
C HIS A 76 -0.55 0.50 -8.40
N ARG A 77 -0.39 1.80 -8.68
CA ARG A 77 -1.38 2.61 -9.40
C ARG A 77 -1.08 2.67 -10.89
N VAL A 78 0.21 2.60 -11.23
CA VAL A 78 0.70 2.51 -12.60
C VAL A 78 1.41 1.17 -12.76
N ARG A 79 1.07 0.44 -13.81
CA ARG A 79 1.81 -0.74 -14.25
C ARG A 79 2.60 -0.40 -15.51
N GLU A 80 3.74 -1.06 -15.67
CA GLU A 80 4.48 -1.10 -16.92
C GLU A 80 4.38 -2.53 -17.48
N ASP A 81 3.91 -2.67 -18.72
CA ASP A 81 3.76 -3.93 -19.45
C ASP A 81 4.22 -3.69 -20.89
N ASP A 82 5.16 -4.49 -21.40
CA ASP A 82 5.77 -4.29 -22.74
C ASP A 82 6.18 -2.83 -23.04
N ASP A 83 6.88 -2.18 -22.10
CA ASP A 83 7.31 -0.77 -22.14
C ASP A 83 6.15 0.27 -22.22
N VAL A 84 4.92 -0.16 -21.99
CA VAL A 84 3.72 0.70 -21.95
C VAL A 84 3.27 0.90 -20.51
N LEU A 85 3.09 2.16 -20.12
CA LEU A 85 2.51 2.55 -18.85
C LEU A 85 1.01 2.66 -18.95
N GLU A 86 0.32 2.07 -17.97
CA GLU A 86 -1.14 2.16 -17.84
C GLU A 86 -1.54 2.40 -16.38
N LEU A 87 -2.66 3.10 -16.20
CA LEU A 87 -3.29 3.17 -14.89
C LEU A 87 -4.05 1.88 -14.63
N LEU A 88 -3.87 1.33 -13.43
CA LEU A 88 -4.69 0.24 -12.95
C LEU A 88 -6.02 0.78 -12.45
N THR A 89 -7.10 0.12 -12.84
CA THR A 89 -8.40 0.31 -12.18
C THR A 89 -8.31 -0.07 -10.70
N PRO A 90 -9.22 0.43 -9.85
CA PRO A 90 -9.30 0.00 -8.46
C PRO A 90 -9.35 -1.53 -8.31
N GLU A 91 -10.10 -2.21 -9.17
CA GLU A 91 -10.26 -3.65 -9.19
C GLU A 91 -8.94 -4.37 -9.56
N GLU A 92 -8.28 -3.99 -10.66
CA GLU A 92 -7.00 -4.59 -11.08
C GLU A 92 -5.89 -4.33 -10.05
N ARG A 93 -5.91 -3.15 -9.43
CA ARG A 93 -5.03 -2.83 -8.32
C ARG A 93 -5.32 -3.75 -7.15
N LYS A 94 -6.58 -3.85 -6.71
CA LYS A 94 -7.01 -4.74 -5.61
C LYS A 94 -6.50 -6.15 -5.84
N GLU A 95 -6.73 -6.76 -7.00
CA GLU A 95 -6.26 -8.12 -7.32
C GLU A 95 -4.74 -8.27 -7.22
N ARG A 96 -3.97 -7.25 -7.65
CA ARG A 96 -2.50 -7.32 -7.62
C ARG A 96 -1.90 -7.06 -6.25
N VAL A 97 -2.52 -6.22 -5.44
CA VAL A 97 -2.01 -5.87 -4.10
C VAL A 97 -2.73 -6.56 -2.95
N SER A 98 -3.75 -7.38 -3.22
CA SER A 98 -4.45 -8.13 -2.18
C SER A 98 -3.72 -9.41 -1.75
N THR A 99 -2.76 -9.89 -2.54
CA THR A 99 -2.10 -11.18 -2.30
C THR A 99 -0.59 -11.02 -2.20
N PRO A 100 0.01 -11.21 -1.01
CA PRO A 100 1.45 -11.14 -0.84
C PRO A 100 2.19 -12.26 -1.58
N THR A 101 3.24 -11.92 -2.31
CA THR A 101 4.01 -12.85 -3.15
C THR A 101 5.37 -13.26 -2.58
N HIS A 102 5.80 -12.63 -1.47
CA HIS A 102 7.10 -12.84 -0.87
C HIS A 102 7.00 -13.10 0.64
N ASP A 103 7.91 -13.94 1.14
CA ASP A 103 8.07 -14.15 2.57
C ASP A 103 8.62 -12.89 3.27
N PRO A 104 8.33 -12.73 4.58
CA PRO A 104 7.57 -13.65 5.44
C PRO A 104 6.04 -13.50 5.37
N ILE A 105 5.53 -12.46 4.71
CA ILE A 105 4.10 -12.14 4.71
C ILE A 105 3.27 -13.12 3.88
N LYS A 106 3.85 -13.67 2.80
CA LYS A 106 3.24 -14.73 1.98
C LYS A 106 2.84 -15.94 2.83
N THR A 107 3.75 -16.46 3.66
CA THR A 107 3.45 -17.61 4.53
C THR A 107 2.26 -17.34 5.45
N ILE A 108 2.18 -16.14 6.05
CA ILE A 108 1.05 -15.76 6.92
C ILE A 108 -0.25 -15.71 6.12
N TYR A 109 -0.20 -15.15 4.93
CA TYR A 109 -1.37 -15.03 4.06
C TYR A 109 -1.90 -16.41 3.64
N GLU A 110 -1.01 -17.33 3.25
CA GLU A 110 -1.39 -18.66 2.75
C GLU A 110 -1.82 -19.62 3.88
N GLU A 111 -1.07 -19.69 4.98
CA GLU A 111 -1.29 -20.67 6.05
C GLU A 111 -2.28 -20.19 7.13
N GLY A 112 -2.57 -18.88 7.13
CA GLY A 112 -3.24 -18.23 8.24
C GLY A 112 -2.32 -18.08 9.45
N SER A 113 -2.92 -17.92 10.63
CA SER A 113 -2.18 -17.86 11.90
C SER A 113 -2.58 -18.97 12.86
N VAL A 114 -1.66 -19.30 13.76
CA VAL A 114 -1.78 -20.37 14.77
C VAL A 114 -1.66 -19.78 16.18
N PRO A 115 -2.07 -20.53 17.22
CA PRO A 115 -1.93 -20.07 18.60
C PRO A 115 -0.50 -19.62 18.91
N GLY A 116 -0.37 -18.42 19.48
CA GLY A 116 0.92 -17.78 19.78
C GLY A 116 1.42 -16.79 18.72
N CYS A 117 0.75 -16.65 17.56
CA CYS A 117 1.11 -15.64 16.57
C CYS A 117 -0.05 -14.84 15.95
N HIS A 118 -1.29 -15.01 16.42
CA HIS A 118 -2.47 -14.30 15.91
C HIS A 118 -2.26 -12.78 15.83
N ASP A 119 -1.84 -12.15 16.92
CA ASP A 119 -1.62 -10.70 17.00
C ASP A 119 -0.61 -10.21 15.96
N ASN A 120 0.57 -10.83 15.93
CA ASN A 120 1.64 -10.49 14.99
C ASN A 120 1.21 -10.70 13.53
N SER A 121 0.38 -11.71 13.26
CA SER A 121 -0.10 -12.03 11.91
C SER A 121 -1.08 -10.98 11.40
N VAL A 122 -2.09 -10.64 12.22
CA VAL A 122 -3.08 -9.61 11.89
C VAL A 122 -2.42 -8.24 11.76
N PHE A 123 -1.51 -7.90 12.68
CA PHE A 123 -0.71 -6.67 12.60
C PHE A 123 0.05 -6.59 11.27
N ALA A 124 0.79 -7.66 10.94
CA ALA A 124 1.62 -7.69 9.75
C ALA A 124 0.80 -7.53 8.47
N LEU A 125 -0.38 -8.15 8.38
CA LEU A 125 -1.27 -8.01 7.23
C LEU A 125 -1.83 -6.58 7.12
N ILE A 126 -2.31 -5.99 8.23
CA ILE A 126 -2.80 -4.61 8.22
C ILE A 126 -1.70 -3.64 7.77
N ALA A 127 -0.51 -3.75 8.35
CA ALA A 127 0.64 -2.92 8.01
C ALA A 127 1.14 -3.16 6.58
N TRP A 128 1.01 -4.38 6.05
CA TRP A 128 1.35 -4.66 4.66
C TRP A 128 0.34 -4.05 3.69
N TYR A 129 -0.97 -4.19 3.96
CA TYR A 129 -2.03 -3.60 3.15
C TYR A 129 -1.98 -2.07 3.13
N GLU A 130 -1.68 -1.45 4.26
CA GLU A 130 -1.40 -0.01 4.33
C GLU A 130 -0.23 0.38 3.43
N MET A 131 0.89 -0.36 3.54
CA MET A 131 2.10 -0.08 2.77
C MET A 131 1.91 -0.22 1.26
N VAL A 132 1.12 -1.21 0.79
CA VAL A 132 0.76 -1.35 -0.64
C VAL A 132 -0.38 -0.40 -1.04
N GLY A 133 -0.93 0.35 -0.09
CA GLY A 133 -1.83 1.47 -0.29
C GLY A 133 -3.30 1.11 -0.43
N LEU A 134 -3.77 0.03 0.20
CA LEU A 134 -5.21 -0.16 0.39
C LEU A 134 -5.72 0.92 1.35
N SER A 135 -6.97 1.33 1.18
CA SER A 135 -7.68 2.12 2.18
C SER A 135 -7.92 1.29 3.45
N TRP A 136 -8.30 1.96 4.54
CA TRP A 136 -8.69 1.25 5.77
C TRP A 136 -9.86 0.29 5.54
N ASP A 137 -10.89 0.72 4.80
CA ASP A 137 -12.07 -0.11 4.56
C ASP A 137 -11.72 -1.36 3.75
N GLU A 138 -10.87 -1.23 2.73
CA GLU A 138 -10.34 -2.36 1.96
C GLU A 138 -9.43 -3.26 2.82
N THR A 139 -8.54 -2.66 3.63
CA THR A 139 -7.66 -3.41 4.54
C THR A 139 -8.48 -4.24 5.52
N ARG A 140 -9.52 -3.63 6.10
CA ARG A 140 -10.42 -4.28 7.03
C ARG A 140 -11.15 -5.45 6.37
N GLU A 141 -11.73 -5.23 5.20
CA GLU A 141 -12.41 -6.27 4.42
C GLU A 141 -11.47 -7.45 4.13
N ASN A 142 -10.28 -7.19 3.59
CA ASN A 142 -9.33 -8.23 3.21
C ASN A 142 -8.81 -9.03 4.43
N VAL A 143 -8.57 -8.39 5.57
CA VAL A 143 -8.11 -9.08 6.77
C VAL A 143 -9.23 -9.93 7.38
N VAL A 144 -10.46 -9.43 7.42
CA VAL A 144 -11.63 -10.22 7.86
C VAL A 144 -11.85 -11.42 6.96
N GLU A 145 -11.77 -11.22 5.64
CA GLU A 145 -11.88 -12.32 4.68
C GLU A 145 -10.74 -13.34 4.87
N TRP A 146 -9.49 -12.90 5.02
CA TRP A 146 -8.36 -13.77 5.32
C TRP A 146 -8.55 -14.59 6.60
N LEU A 147 -9.08 -13.98 7.68
CA LEU A 147 -9.38 -14.66 8.94
C LEU A 147 -10.35 -15.84 8.74
N HIS A 148 -11.33 -15.68 7.85
CA HIS A 148 -12.29 -16.72 7.51
C HIS A 148 -11.71 -17.76 6.54
N GLN A 149 -11.12 -17.33 5.43
CA GLN A 149 -10.66 -18.22 4.36
C GLN A 149 -9.54 -19.16 4.82
N THR A 150 -8.64 -18.68 5.66
CA THR A 150 -7.54 -19.50 6.20
C THR A 150 -7.96 -20.38 7.38
N GLY A 151 -9.22 -20.26 7.83
CA GLY A 151 -9.71 -20.90 9.05
C GLY A 151 -9.09 -20.36 10.33
N THR A 152 -8.28 -19.28 10.26
CA THR A 152 -7.64 -18.65 11.41
C THR A 152 -8.65 -18.31 12.50
N TRP A 153 -9.78 -17.69 12.15
CA TRP A 153 -10.82 -17.35 13.11
C TRP A 153 -11.40 -18.59 13.81
N ALA A 154 -11.64 -19.67 13.04
CA ALA A 154 -12.21 -20.90 13.55
C ALA A 154 -11.27 -21.66 14.52
N ARG A 155 -9.94 -21.42 14.44
CA ARG A 155 -8.96 -21.96 15.38
C ARG A 155 -9.11 -21.35 16.79
N GLY A 156 -9.76 -20.20 16.92
CA GLY A 156 -10.00 -19.51 18.19
C GLY A 156 -8.74 -18.86 18.76
N GLY A 157 -8.81 -18.43 20.03
CA GLY A 157 -7.71 -17.74 20.71
C GLY A 157 -7.73 -16.21 20.58
N PHE A 158 -8.87 -15.64 20.18
CA PHE A 158 -9.13 -14.20 20.13
C PHE A 158 -9.94 -13.76 21.36
N GLU A 159 -9.70 -12.54 21.83
CA GLU A 159 -10.45 -11.95 22.94
C GLU A 159 -11.75 -11.30 22.44
N GLU A 160 -11.73 -10.83 21.20
CA GLU A 160 -12.84 -10.18 20.52
C GLU A 160 -13.95 -11.15 20.11
N ALA A 161 -15.19 -10.66 20.05
CA ALA A 161 -16.33 -11.51 19.77
C ALA A 161 -16.51 -11.78 18.26
N THR A 162 -15.96 -10.91 17.41
CA THR A 162 -16.03 -11.02 15.95
C THR A 162 -14.68 -10.68 15.29
N PRO A 163 -14.44 -11.20 14.06
CA PRO A 163 -13.28 -10.79 13.25
C PRO A 163 -13.23 -9.28 13.03
N GLU A 164 -14.39 -8.66 12.82
CA GLU A 164 -14.55 -7.22 12.66
C GLU A 164 -14.02 -6.44 13.85
N GLU A 165 -14.43 -6.82 15.07
CA GLU A 165 -13.98 -6.17 16.30
C GLU A 165 -12.47 -6.29 16.49
N LEU A 166 -11.90 -7.47 16.19
CA LEU A 166 -10.46 -7.71 16.24
C LEU A 166 -9.69 -6.80 15.28
N VAL A 167 -10.17 -6.66 14.04
CA VAL A 167 -9.50 -5.83 13.04
C VAL A 167 -9.67 -4.36 13.39
N ASP A 168 -10.86 -3.94 13.81
CA ASP A 168 -11.15 -2.56 14.22
C ASP A 168 -10.32 -2.14 15.46
N SER A 169 -10.07 -3.04 16.41
CA SER A 169 -9.19 -2.78 17.57
C SER A 169 -7.75 -2.44 17.14
N LYS A 170 -7.34 -2.90 15.95
CA LYS A 170 -6.01 -2.70 15.37
C LYS A 170 -5.94 -1.59 14.33
N ARG A 171 -6.98 -0.77 14.19
CA ARG A 171 -6.99 0.38 13.26
C ARG A 171 -5.79 1.32 13.41
N HIS A 172 -5.31 1.50 14.64
CA HIS A 172 -4.11 2.29 14.93
C HIS A 172 -2.86 1.80 14.19
N VAL A 173 -2.79 0.51 13.83
CA VAL A 173 -1.67 -0.06 13.06
C VAL A 173 -1.61 0.54 11.66
N TYR A 174 -2.78 0.68 11.03
CA TYR A 174 -2.93 1.33 9.73
C TYR A 174 -2.64 2.82 9.82
N GLU A 175 -3.21 3.52 10.80
CA GLU A 175 -3.11 4.98 10.88
C GLU A 175 -1.70 5.50 11.19
N GLN A 176 -0.86 4.68 11.83
CA GLN A 176 0.48 5.08 12.27
C GLN A 176 1.59 4.61 11.32
N GLY A 177 1.28 3.86 10.26
CA GLY A 177 2.24 3.44 9.23
C GLY A 177 3.35 2.53 9.75
N TYR A 178 3.01 1.54 10.59
CA TYR A 178 4.00 0.63 11.16
C TYR A 178 4.67 -0.27 10.12
N GLY A 179 5.92 -0.67 10.38
CA GLY A 179 6.60 -1.70 9.59
C GLY A 179 6.05 -3.11 9.85
N TRP A 180 5.70 -3.83 8.79
CA TRP A 180 5.16 -5.20 8.90
C TRP A 180 6.23 -6.30 9.10
N LYS A 181 7.48 -6.07 8.64
CA LYS A 181 8.51 -7.12 8.48
C LYS A 181 8.87 -7.85 9.79
N GLU A 182 9.04 -7.12 10.89
CA GLU A 182 9.42 -7.71 12.18
C GLU A 182 8.30 -8.64 12.69
N LYS A 183 7.07 -8.14 12.68
CA LYS A 183 5.88 -8.87 13.12
C LYS A 183 5.62 -10.08 12.23
N ALA A 184 5.77 -9.92 10.92
CA ALA A 184 5.65 -11.02 9.98
C ALA A 184 6.71 -12.10 10.20
N THR A 185 7.97 -11.73 10.46
CA THR A 185 9.05 -12.67 10.73
C THR A 185 8.79 -13.45 12.03
N ALA A 186 8.34 -12.75 13.08
CA ALA A 186 7.98 -13.37 14.35
C ALA A 186 6.81 -14.36 14.18
N ALA A 187 5.78 -13.97 13.43
CA ALA A 187 4.64 -14.85 13.17
C ALA A 187 5.00 -16.07 12.35
N LYS A 188 5.71 -15.88 11.22
CA LYS A 188 6.18 -16.99 10.38
C LYS A 188 7.00 -18.01 11.18
N SER A 189 7.87 -17.54 12.09
CA SER A 189 8.69 -18.43 12.93
C SER A 189 7.87 -19.35 13.84
N VAL A 190 6.64 -18.96 14.20
CA VAL A 190 5.71 -19.78 14.99
C VAL A 190 4.93 -20.72 14.08
N ILE A 191 4.50 -20.24 12.91
CA ILE A 191 3.81 -21.04 11.88
C ILE A 191 4.71 -22.19 11.44
N ASP A 192 5.98 -21.92 11.10
CA ASP A 192 6.95 -22.93 10.66
C ASP A 192 7.21 -24.06 11.71
N ARG A 193 6.81 -23.85 12.97
CA ARG A 193 7.03 -24.79 14.09
C ARG A 193 5.79 -25.59 14.48
N ASN A 194 4.62 -25.26 13.93
CA ASN A 194 3.36 -25.97 14.17
C ASN A 194 3.03 -26.87 12.98
#